data_AF-A0A504JDA3-F1
#
_entry.id   AF-A0A504JDA3-F1
#
_cell.length_a   1.000
_cell.length_b   1.000
_cell.length_c   1.000
_cell.angle_alpha   90.00
_cell.angle_beta   90.00
_cell.angle_gamma   90.00
#
_symmetry.space_group_name_H-M   'P 1'
#
loop_
_entity.id
_entity.type
_entity.pdbx_description
1 polymer ?
#
loop_
_entity_poly.entity_id
_entity_poly.type
_entity_poly.pdbx_seq_one_letter_code
_entity_poly.pdbx_strand_id
1 'polypeptide(L)'
;MIGNDIVDIQLAHIQSNWQRRGWMQKIYTPKEQNLILKSTNPEREVWILWTMKEATYKAHQRRFGLQPKYNPKSFECDTIQKRVIIDDFEYEINTSITNEYIYSVAFLSNINYTSEVFTGKYEAKKRVKELLNHKSVKALQIHMDKDTNGIPILKNNHTKIDIPFSLTHHGKFSAFAILQ
;
A
#
# COMPACT_ATOMS: atom_id res chain seq x y z
N MET A 1 -1.48 -7.91 9.97
CA MET A 1 -0.75 -7.86 8.68
C MET A 1 -0.78 -6.44 8.17
N ILE A 2 0.24 -6.00 7.42
CA ILE A 2 0.37 -4.62 6.93
C ILE A 2 0.61 -4.55 5.42
N GLY A 3 0.11 -3.50 4.79
CA GLY A 3 0.32 -3.14 3.39
C GLY A 3 0.33 -1.63 3.23
N ASN A 4 0.99 -1.12 2.18
CA ASN A 4 1.03 0.31 1.92
C ASN A 4 1.06 0.60 0.41
N ASP A 5 0.58 1.78 0.02
CA ASP A 5 0.68 2.25 -1.35
C ASP A 5 0.82 3.76 -1.46
N ILE A 6 1.54 4.23 -2.47
CA ILE A 6 1.82 5.66 -2.70
C ILE A 6 1.58 6.01 -4.16
N VAL A 7 1.00 7.18 -4.38
CA VAL A 7 0.83 7.79 -5.70
C VAL A 7 1.46 9.17 -5.70
N ASP A 8 2.52 9.35 -6.50
CA ASP A 8 2.95 10.66 -7.01
C ASP A 8 1.84 11.31 -7.86
N ILE A 9 1.29 12.42 -7.40
CA ILE A 9 0.14 13.11 -8.02
C ILE A 9 0.53 13.68 -9.39
N GLN A 10 1.72 14.28 -9.51
CA GLN A 10 2.14 14.91 -10.76
C GLN A 10 2.35 13.85 -11.84
N LEU A 11 2.99 12.74 -11.47
CA LEU A 11 3.18 11.65 -12.41
C LEU A 11 1.86 10.98 -12.80
N ALA A 12 0.96 10.77 -11.82
CA ALA A 12 -0.35 10.18 -12.09
C ALA A 12 -1.15 11.01 -13.08
N HIS A 13 -1.13 12.35 -12.95
CA HIS A 13 -1.79 13.27 -13.86
C HIS A 13 -1.28 13.14 -15.31
N ILE A 14 0.03 12.93 -15.49
CA ILE A 14 0.66 12.79 -16.81
C ILE A 14 0.39 11.41 -17.41
N GLN A 15 0.45 10.34 -16.61
CA GLN A 15 0.46 8.96 -17.10
C GLN A 15 -0.92 8.29 -17.11
N SER A 16 -1.87 8.82 -16.36
CA SER A 16 -3.16 8.16 -16.15
C SER A 16 -4.32 8.95 -16.71
N ASN A 17 -4.97 8.40 -17.73
CA ASN A 17 -6.27 8.87 -18.17
C ASN A 17 -7.39 8.13 -17.42
N TRP A 18 -7.61 8.52 -16.15
CA TRP A 18 -8.65 7.92 -15.31
C TRP A 18 -10.07 8.16 -15.85
N GLN A 19 -10.24 9.18 -16.69
CA GLN A 19 -11.50 9.52 -17.37
C GLN A 19 -11.77 8.66 -18.61
N ARG A 20 -10.81 7.82 -19.04
CA ARG A 20 -11.00 6.92 -20.17
C ARG A 20 -12.22 6.02 -19.94
N ARG A 21 -13.09 5.94 -20.95
CA ARG A 21 -14.31 5.13 -20.92
C ARG A 21 -14.02 3.71 -20.41
N GLY A 22 -14.76 3.30 -19.38
CA GLY A 22 -14.66 1.97 -18.78
C GLY A 22 -13.55 1.82 -17.73
N TRP A 23 -12.68 2.80 -17.51
CA TRP A 23 -11.59 2.69 -16.54
C TRP A 23 -12.12 2.66 -15.10
N MET A 24 -12.90 3.67 -14.70
CA MET A 24 -13.51 3.71 -13.37
C MET A 24 -14.42 2.51 -13.11
N GLN A 25 -15.18 2.08 -14.13
CA GLN A 25 -16.09 0.93 -14.03
C GLN A 25 -15.35 -0.40 -13.88
N LYS A 26 -14.03 -0.49 -14.06
CA LYS A 26 -13.25 -1.70 -13.80
C LYS A 26 -12.69 -1.75 -12.39
N ILE A 27 -12.49 -0.59 -11.77
CA ILE A 27 -11.72 -0.44 -10.52
C ILE A 27 -12.65 -0.16 -9.35
N TYR A 28 -13.67 0.68 -9.55
CA TYR A 28 -14.50 1.21 -8.49
C TYR A 28 -15.91 0.63 -8.52
N THR A 29 -16.49 0.44 -7.33
CA THR A 29 -17.90 0.11 -7.16
C THR A 29 -18.79 1.30 -7.56
N PRO A 30 -20.09 1.11 -7.82
CA PRO A 30 -21.00 2.22 -8.11
C PRO A 30 -21.02 3.30 -7.01
N LYS A 31 -20.90 2.89 -5.74
CA LYS A 31 -20.82 3.80 -4.59
C LYS A 31 -19.57 4.69 -4.66
N GLU A 32 -18.42 4.07 -4.92
CA GLU A 32 -17.13 4.76 -5.06
C GLU A 32 -17.10 5.67 -6.30
N GLN A 33 -17.67 5.24 -7.43
CA GLN A 33 -17.79 6.08 -8.62
C GLN A 33 -18.63 7.33 -8.34
N ASN A 34 -19.75 7.19 -7.64
CA ASN A 34 -20.56 8.32 -7.23
C ASN A 34 -19.82 9.26 -6.25
N LEU A 35 -18.98 8.71 -5.35
CA LEU A 35 -18.12 9.51 -4.46
C LEU A 35 -17.11 10.34 -5.28
N ILE A 36 -16.41 9.71 -6.22
CA ILE A 36 -15.45 10.38 -7.13
C ILE A 36 -16.14 11.50 -7.90
N LEU A 37 -17.28 11.22 -8.53
CA LEU A 37 -17.97 12.17 -9.42
C LEU A 37 -18.58 13.36 -8.66
N LYS A 38 -18.87 13.21 -7.37
CA LYS A 38 -19.40 14.28 -6.51
C LYS A 38 -18.31 15.05 -5.75
N SER A 39 -17.06 14.58 -5.80
CA SER A 39 -15.95 15.25 -5.12
C SER A 39 -15.64 16.60 -5.76
N THR A 40 -15.21 17.56 -4.94
CA THR A 40 -14.69 18.85 -5.43
C THR A 40 -13.37 18.69 -6.19
N ASN A 41 -12.65 17.59 -5.94
CA ASN A 41 -11.46 17.20 -6.69
C ASN A 41 -11.53 15.70 -7.07
N PRO A 42 -12.23 15.36 -8.17
CA PRO A 42 -12.44 13.97 -8.58
C PRO A 42 -11.15 13.19 -8.82
N GLU A 43 -10.13 13.81 -9.41
CA GLU A 43 -8.84 13.14 -9.66
C GLU A 43 -8.15 12.78 -8.33
N ARG A 44 -8.15 13.70 -7.35
CA ARG A 44 -7.61 13.39 -6.02
C ARG A 44 -8.39 12.26 -5.37
N GLU A 45 -9.72 12.25 -5.48
CA GLU A 45 -10.56 11.17 -4.93
C GLU A 45 -10.26 9.80 -5.56
N VAL A 46 -10.05 9.77 -6.88
CA VAL A 46 -9.59 8.55 -7.60
C VAL A 46 -8.33 8.00 -6.93
N TRP A 47 -7.32 8.84 -6.71
CA TRP A 47 -6.04 8.39 -6.19
C TRP A 47 -6.07 8.06 -4.69
N ILE A 48 -6.94 8.70 -3.91
CA ILE A 48 -7.22 8.30 -2.52
C ILE A 48 -7.75 6.87 -2.51
N LEU A 49 -8.87 6.61 -3.20
CA LEU A 49 -9.49 5.29 -3.23
C LEU A 49 -8.56 4.21 -3.81
N TRP A 50 -7.80 4.55 -4.85
CA TRP A 50 -6.79 3.66 -5.41
C TRP A 50 -5.74 3.22 -4.39
N THR A 51 -5.11 4.18 -3.70
CA THR A 51 -4.06 3.85 -2.71
C THR A 51 -4.62 3.04 -1.53
N MET A 52 -5.86 3.29 -1.10
CA MET A 52 -6.53 2.50 -0.06
C MET A 52 -6.70 1.04 -0.51
N LYS A 53 -7.20 0.80 -1.73
CA LYS A 53 -7.37 -0.54 -2.31
C LYS A 53 -6.05 -1.26 -2.44
N GLU A 54 -5.02 -0.64 -3.02
CA GLU A 54 -3.71 -1.27 -3.23
C GLU A 54 -2.97 -1.55 -1.92
N ALA A 55 -3.06 -0.65 -0.94
CA ALA A 55 -2.53 -0.91 0.40
C ALA A 55 -3.20 -2.14 1.04
N THR A 56 -4.54 -2.21 0.95
CA THR A 56 -5.32 -3.33 1.50
C THR A 56 -5.06 -4.62 0.75
N TYR A 57 -4.96 -4.58 -0.57
CA TYR A 57 -4.59 -5.71 -1.41
C TYR A 57 -3.26 -6.31 -0.95
N LYS A 58 -2.21 -5.49 -0.77
CA LYS A 58 -0.92 -5.99 -0.27
C LYS A 58 -1.02 -6.60 1.14
N ALA A 59 -1.81 -6.00 2.03
CA ALA A 59 -2.03 -6.53 3.38
C ALA A 59 -2.79 -7.87 3.34
N HIS A 60 -3.80 -7.98 2.48
CA HIS A 60 -4.66 -9.16 2.33
C HIS A 60 -3.94 -10.32 1.66
N GLN A 61 -3.25 -10.08 0.55
CA GLN A 61 -2.41 -11.07 -0.12
C GLN A 61 -1.40 -11.69 0.83
N ARG A 62 -0.75 -10.87 1.67
CA ARG A 62 0.21 -11.35 2.66
C ARG A 62 -0.45 -12.11 3.82
N ARG A 63 -1.64 -11.67 4.29
CA ARG A 63 -2.36 -12.31 5.39
C ARG A 63 -2.70 -13.76 5.07
N PHE A 64 -3.05 -14.03 3.82
CA PHE A 64 -3.55 -15.34 3.39
C PHE A 64 -2.61 -16.09 2.44
N GLY A 65 -1.44 -15.52 2.11
CA GLY A 65 -0.49 -16.16 1.18
C GLY A 65 -1.08 -16.37 -0.22
N LEU A 66 -1.86 -15.39 -0.70
CA LEU A 66 -2.59 -15.51 -1.97
C LEU A 66 -1.68 -15.22 -3.17
N GLN A 67 -2.02 -15.82 -4.31
CA GLN A 67 -1.40 -15.51 -5.59
C GLN A 67 -1.89 -14.16 -6.11
N PRO A 68 -1.04 -13.38 -6.80
CA PRO A 68 -1.44 -12.11 -7.37
C PRO A 68 -2.69 -12.24 -8.27
N LYS A 69 -3.69 -11.41 -8.02
CA LYS A 69 -4.94 -11.37 -8.77
C LYS A 69 -5.37 -9.93 -8.98
N TYR A 70 -5.82 -9.62 -10.18
CA TYR A 70 -6.39 -8.30 -10.46
C TYR A 70 -7.89 -8.30 -10.16
N ASN A 71 -8.27 -7.79 -8.98
CA ASN A 71 -9.66 -7.68 -8.53
C ASN A 71 -9.94 -6.42 -7.68
N PRO A 72 -9.59 -5.21 -8.14
CA PRO A 72 -9.71 -3.98 -7.34
C PRO A 72 -11.13 -3.68 -6.83
N LYS A 73 -12.17 -4.16 -7.52
CA LYS A 73 -13.56 -4.02 -7.08
C LYS A 73 -13.93 -4.83 -5.84
N SER A 74 -13.22 -5.91 -5.54
CA SER A 74 -13.45 -6.70 -4.32
C SER A 74 -13.04 -5.96 -3.04
N PHE A 75 -12.32 -4.84 -3.16
CA PHE A 75 -11.83 -4.05 -2.05
C PHE A 75 -12.68 -2.80 -1.90
N GLU A 76 -13.71 -2.82 -1.07
CA GLU A 76 -14.65 -1.71 -0.93
C GLU A 76 -14.17 -0.68 0.08
N CYS A 77 -13.97 0.55 -0.36
CA CYS A 77 -13.51 1.64 0.50
C CYS A 77 -14.67 2.27 1.29
N ASP A 78 -14.42 2.50 2.57
CA ASP A 78 -15.20 3.38 3.44
C ASP A 78 -14.29 4.48 3.97
N THR A 79 -14.31 5.63 3.28
CA THR A 79 -13.47 6.79 3.61
C THR A 79 -13.89 7.48 4.90
N ILE A 80 -15.16 7.34 5.32
CA ILE A 80 -15.68 7.94 6.55
C ILE A 80 -15.12 7.19 7.76
N GLN A 81 -15.21 5.87 7.73
CA GLN A 81 -14.70 5.01 8.80
C GLN A 81 -13.22 4.66 8.63
N LYS A 82 -12.57 5.19 7.58
CA LYS A 82 -11.16 4.97 7.25
C LYS A 82 -10.80 3.49 7.21
N ARG A 83 -11.55 2.73 6.42
CA ARG A 83 -11.36 1.29 6.28
C ARG A 83 -11.58 0.80 4.87
N VAL A 84 -11.09 -0.39 4.57
CA VAL A 84 -11.41 -1.13 3.36
C VAL A 84 -11.89 -2.53 3.76
N ILE A 85 -12.95 -2.96 3.12
CA ILE A 85 -13.57 -4.27 3.34
C ILE A 85 -13.34 -5.14 2.11
N ILE A 86 -12.94 -6.39 2.33
CA ILE A 86 -12.89 -7.43 1.29
C ILE A 86 -13.40 -8.73 1.88
N ASP A 87 -14.42 -9.31 1.23
CA ASP A 87 -15.17 -10.45 1.77
C ASP A 87 -15.63 -10.16 3.21
N ASP A 88 -15.31 -11.03 4.17
CA ASP A 88 -15.62 -10.84 5.60
C ASP A 88 -14.47 -10.17 6.39
N PHE A 89 -13.49 -9.58 5.70
CA PHE A 89 -12.29 -9.01 6.32
C PHE A 89 -12.25 -7.50 6.22
N GLU A 90 -11.94 -6.88 7.35
CA GLU A 90 -11.79 -5.43 7.50
C GLU A 90 -10.34 -5.05 7.78
N TYR A 91 -9.91 -3.93 7.18
CA TYR A 91 -8.61 -3.33 7.37
C TYR A 91 -8.78 -1.85 7.70
N GLU A 92 -8.14 -1.40 8.77
CA GLU A 92 -8.00 0.03 9.07
C GLU A 92 -7.03 0.68 8.10
N ILE A 93 -7.29 1.96 7.79
CA ILE A 93 -6.53 2.74 6.83
C ILE A 93 -6.07 4.05 7.45
N ASN A 94 -4.78 4.33 7.28
CA ASN A 94 -4.24 5.67 7.49
C ASN A 94 -3.77 6.23 6.14
N THR A 95 -4.37 7.35 5.72
CA THR A 95 -4.01 8.05 4.48
C THR A 95 -3.41 9.42 4.79
N SER A 96 -2.21 9.68 4.27
CA SER A 96 -1.57 10.98 4.24
C SER A 96 -1.72 11.59 2.84
N ILE A 97 -2.19 12.84 2.78
CA ILE A 97 -2.48 13.55 1.54
C ILE A 97 -1.69 14.86 1.56
N THR A 98 -0.88 15.06 0.53
CA THR A 98 -0.16 16.32 0.29
C THR A 98 -0.49 16.85 -1.10
N ASN A 99 0.15 17.95 -1.49
CA ASN A 99 0.07 18.45 -2.87
C ASN A 99 0.94 17.64 -3.85
N GLU A 100 1.81 16.76 -3.36
CA GLU A 100 2.74 16.00 -4.20
C GLU A 100 2.41 14.51 -4.25
N TYR A 101 1.88 13.94 -3.17
CA TYR A 101 1.58 12.52 -3.08
C TYR A 101 0.33 12.22 -2.25
N ILE A 102 -0.22 11.03 -2.49
CA ILE A 102 -1.20 10.36 -1.64
C ILE A 102 -0.59 9.04 -1.19
N TYR A 103 -0.58 8.80 0.12
CA TYR A 103 0.04 7.62 0.73
C TYR A 103 -0.94 6.95 1.68
N SER A 104 -1.24 5.67 1.48
CA SER A 104 -2.13 4.90 2.35
C SER A 104 -1.40 3.70 2.98
N VAL A 105 -1.69 3.44 4.25
CA VAL A 105 -1.25 2.24 4.98
C VAL A 105 -2.48 1.49 5.45
N ALA A 106 -2.56 0.21 5.10
CA ALA A 106 -3.61 -0.71 5.53
C ALA A 106 -3.08 -1.68 6.58
N PHE A 107 -3.82 -1.84 7.67
CA PHE A 107 -3.41 -2.67 8.81
C PHE A 107 -4.61 -3.32 9.49
N LEU A 108 -4.35 -4.35 10.30
CA LEU A 108 -5.36 -4.93 11.19
C LEU A 108 -5.45 -4.12 12.47
N SER A 109 -6.64 -4.02 13.06
CA SER A 109 -6.84 -3.30 14.32
C SER A 109 -5.87 -3.74 15.42
N ASN A 110 -5.53 -2.79 16.31
CA ASN A 110 -4.66 -2.99 17.46
C ASN A 110 -3.20 -3.38 17.14
N ILE A 111 -2.66 -2.95 15.99
CA ILE A 111 -1.23 -3.13 15.67
C ILE A 111 -0.50 -1.81 15.56
N ASN A 112 0.68 -1.73 16.19
CA ASN A 112 1.59 -0.61 16.02
C ASN A 112 2.51 -0.85 14.83
N TYR A 113 2.76 0.21 14.07
CA TYR A 113 3.63 0.16 12.92
C TYR A 113 4.42 1.47 12.77
N THR A 114 5.55 1.39 12.07
CA THR A 114 6.30 2.55 11.61
C THR A 114 6.17 2.65 10.10
N SER A 115 5.93 3.86 9.60
CA SER A 115 5.92 4.14 8.17
C SER A 115 6.53 5.49 7.88
N GLU A 116 7.19 5.61 6.73
CA GLU A 116 7.85 6.85 6.30
C GLU A 116 7.83 6.94 4.78
N VAL A 117 7.69 8.17 4.27
CA VAL A 117 7.71 8.51 2.85
C VAL A 117 9.00 9.25 2.54
N PHE A 118 9.62 8.91 1.43
CA PHE A 118 10.87 9.50 0.97
C PHE A 118 10.74 10.01 -0.46
N THR A 119 11.46 11.06 -0.76
CA THR A 119 11.80 11.44 -2.14
C THR A 119 13.02 10.64 -2.58
N GLY A 120 12.89 9.90 -3.67
CA GLY A 120 13.88 8.97 -4.20
C GLY A 120 13.34 7.54 -4.23
N LYS A 121 13.46 6.88 -5.38
CA LYS A 121 12.90 5.54 -5.64
C LYS A 121 13.39 4.44 -4.69
N TYR A 122 14.60 4.57 -4.16
CA TYR A 122 15.26 3.51 -3.38
C TYR A 122 15.44 3.84 -1.90
N GLU A 123 15.06 5.04 -1.45
CA GLU A 123 15.31 5.50 -0.07
C GLU A 123 14.53 4.70 0.97
N ALA A 124 13.25 4.41 0.73
CA ALA A 124 12.46 3.57 1.64
C ALA A 124 13.09 2.18 1.83
N LYS A 125 13.62 1.59 0.75
CA LYS A 125 14.29 0.30 0.78
C LYS A 125 15.60 0.37 1.59
N LYS A 126 16.35 1.47 1.49
CA LYS A 126 17.57 1.72 2.26
C LYS A 126 17.24 1.86 3.75
N ARG A 127 16.23 2.67 4.09
CA ARG A 127 15.79 2.87 5.48
C ARG A 127 15.35 1.57 6.16
N VAL A 128 14.60 0.73 5.46
CA VAL A 128 14.19 -0.58 6.01
C VAL A 128 15.41 -1.44 6.34
N LYS A 129 16.44 -1.48 5.48
CA LYS A 129 17.69 -2.21 5.79
C LYS A 129 18.36 -1.67 7.05
N GLU A 130 18.45 -0.35 7.20
CA GLU A 130 19.05 0.30 8.38
C GLU A 130 18.29 -0.03 9.67
N LEU A 131 16.95 0.05 9.65
CA LEU A 131 16.09 -0.28 10.79
C LEU A 131 16.28 -1.72 11.25
N LEU A 132 16.36 -2.64 10.29
CA LEU A 132 16.52 -4.06 10.58
C LEU A 132 17.92 -4.38 11.14
N ASN A 133 18.96 -3.70 10.66
CA ASN A 133 20.32 -3.84 11.20
C ASN A 133 20.43 -3.30 12.64
N HIS A 134 19.70 -2.23 12.98
CA HIS A 134 19.74 -1.60 14.31
C HIS A 134 18.97 -2.39 15.41
N LYS A 135 17.90 -3.13 15.08
CA LYS A 135 17.05 -3.86 16.04
C LYS A 135 17.70 -5.10 16.71
N SER A 136 19.03 -5.19 16.78
CA SER A 136 19.78 -6.35 17.33
C SER A 136 19.75 -7.61 16.47
N VAL A 137 19.65 -7.45 15.15
CA VAL A 137 19.91 -8.51 14.18
C VAL A 137 21.42 -8.52 13.82
N LYS A 138 22.29 -8.39 14.84
CA LYS A 138 23.75 -8.22 14.67
C LYS A 138 24.47 -9.41 14.04
N ALA A 139 23.83 -10.58 13.98
CA ALA A 139 24.46 -11.83 13.50
C ALA A 139 23.94 -12.31 12.13
N LEU A 140 23.15 -11.49 11.46
CA LEU A 140 22.13 -12.03 10.58
C LEU A 140 22.15 -11.17 9.30
N GLN A 141 22.75 -11.66 8.21
CA GLN A 141 22.71 -10.99 6.91
C GLN A 141 21.27 -10.99 6.39
N ILE A 142 20.57 -9.87 6.54
CA ILE A 142 19.17 -9.77 6.11
C ILE A 142 19.13 -9.45 4.62
N HIS A 143 18.58 -10.38 3.86
CA HIS A 143 18.29 -10.18 2.45
C HIS A 143 16.78 -9.95 2.27
N MET A 144 16.43 -8.90 1.52
CA MET A 144 15.08 -8.75 1.01
C MET A 144 14.94 -9.65 -0.22
N ASP A 145 14.03 -10.60 -0.12
CA ASP A 145 13.68 -11.52 -1.20
C ASP A 145 12.18 -11.41 -1.49
N LYS A 146 11.71 -12.12 -2.51
CA LYS A 146 10.29 -12.35 -2.75
C LYS A 146 9.96 -13.80 -2.45
N ASP A 147 8.80 -14.06 -1.86
CA ASP A 147 8.27 -15.42 -1.79
C ASP A 147 7.78 -15.89 -3.18
N THR A 148 7.26 -17.12 -3.25
CA THR A 148 6.69 -17.71 -4.48
C THR A 148 5.57 -16.88 -5.09
N ASN A 149 4.98 -15.95 -4.34
CA ASN A 149 3.85 -15.12 -4.74
C ASN A 149 4.30 -13.68 -5.05
N GLY A 150 5.61 -13.42 -5.06
CA GLY A 150 6.18 -12.11 -5.35
C GLY A 150 6.12 -11.12 -4.18
N ILE A 151 5.72 -11.58 -2.98
CA ILE A 151 5.55 -10.74 -1.80
C ILE A 151 6.92 -10.51 -1.14
N PRO A 152 7.30 -9.26 -0.82
CA PRO A 152 8.54 -8.98 -0.11
C PRO A 152 8.61 -9.71 1.24
N ILE A 153 9.69 -10.45 1.46
CA ILE A 153 10.02 -11.16 2.69
C ILE A 153 11.46 -10.82 3.13
N LEU A 154 11.70 -10.91 4.44
CA LEU A 154 13.03 -10.81 5.01
C LEU A 154 13.56 -12.22 5.28
N LYS A 155 14.72 -12.55 4.70
CA LYS A 155 15.43 -13.79 4.98
C LYS A 155 16.69 -13.49 5.77
N ASN A 156 17.00 -14.37 6.71
CA ASN A 156 18.36 -14.58 7.16
C ASN A 156 18.94 -15.87 6.64
N ASN A 157 20.27 -15.97 6.62
CA ASN A 157 21.11 -17.05 6.11
C ASN A 157 20.51 -18.46 6.18
N HIS A 158 19.67 -18.80 7.18
CA HIS A 158 18.86 -20.03 7.16
C HIS A 158 17.43 -19.92 7.75
N THR A 159 16.94 -18.73 8.11
CA THR A 159 15.64 -18.54 8.79
C THR A 159 14.87 -17.34 8.26
N LYS A 160 13.58 -17.52 7.97
CA LYS A 160 12.67 -16.42 7.60
C LYS A 160 12.46 -15.52 8.82
N ILE A 161 12.67 -14.23 8.66
CA ILE A 161 12.32 -13.24 9.68
C ILE A 161 10.90 -12.78 9.36
N ASP A 162 9.93 -13.24 10.15
CA ASP A 162 8.52 -12.86 10.02
C ASP A 162 8.26 -11.49 10.69
N ILE A 163 8.98 -10.45 10.27
CA ILE A 163 8.56 -9.06 10.53
C ILE A 163 7.79 -8.60 9.29
N PRO A 164 6.45 -8.49 9.34
CA PRO A 164 5.69 -8.02 8.21
C PRO A 164 6.06 -6.58 7.86
N PHE A 165 6.49 -6.39 6.62
CA PHE A 165 6.77 -5.07 6.07
C PHE A 165 6.19 -4.96 4.66
N SER A 166 5.97 -3.73 4.22
CA SER A 166 5.49 -3.39 2.88
C SER A 166 6.34 -2.26 2.32
N LEU A 167 6.63 -2.34 1.03
CA LEU A 167 7.35 -1.32 0.26
C LEU A 167 6.47 -0.89 -0.91
N THR A 168 6.50 0.39 -1.22
CA THR A 168 5.84 0.96 -2.39
C THR A 168 6.66 2.09 -3.00
N HIS A 169 6.41 2.40 -4.26
CA HIS A 169 7.03 3.49 -4.99
C HIS A 169 6.13 3.90 -6.16
N HIS A 170 6.03 5.20 -6.38
CA HIS A 170 5.46 5.79 -7.59
C HIS A 170 6.18 7.11 -7.88
N GLY A 171 6.54 7.32 -9.15
CA GLY A 171 7.28 8.50 -9.58
C GLY A 171 8.53 8.79 -8.74
N LYS A 172 8.61 9.99 -8.17
CA LYS A 172 9.77 10.35 -7.35
C LYS A 172 9.67 9.87 -5.90
N PHE A 173 8.58 9.22 -5.50
CA PHE A 173 8.36 8.84 -4.11
C PHE A 173 8.53 7.34 -3.86
N SER A 174 9.07 6.98 -2.71
CA SER A 174 9.04 5.63 -2.16
C SER A 174 8.62 5.66 -0.69
N ALA A 175 8.00 4.60 -0.20
CA ALA A 175 7.56 4.51 1.19
C ALA A 175 7.64 3.08 1.71
N PHE A 176 7.77 2.95 3.04
CA PHE A 176 7.65 1.67 3.72
C PHE A 176 6.62 1.72 4.84
N ALA A 177 6.13 0.55 5.22
CA ALA A 177 5.40 0.34 6.46
C ALA A 177 5.88 -0.99 7.08
N ILE A 178 6.22 -1.00 8.37
CA ILE A 178 6.75 -2.17 9.08
C ILE A 178 6.10 -2.28 10.46
N LEU A 179 5.70 -3.50 10.84
CA LEU A 179 5.17 -3.74 12.19
C LEU A 179 6.28 -3.58 13.24
N GLN A 180 5.89 -3.04 14.39
CA GLN A 180 6.81 -2.80 15.50
C GLN A 180 7.08 -4.05 16.33
#